data_AF-A0A1G4WPY8-F1
#
_entry.id   AF-A0A1G4WPY8-F1
#
_cell.length_a   1.000
_cell.length_b   1.000
_cell.length_c   1.000
_cell.angle_alpha   90.00
_cell.angle_beta   90.00
_cell.angle_gamma   90.00
#
_symmetry.space_group_name_H-M   'P 1'
#
loop_
_entity.id
_entity.type
_entity.pdbx_description
1 polymer ?
#
loop_
_entity_poly.entity_id
_entity_poly.type
_entity_poly.pdbx_seq_one_letter_code
_entity_poly.pdbx_strand_id
1 'polypeptide(L)' 'MNRRALVELVLAFVALVGCVLSWQSAGETAQAAPITDGEPSTTSVVYYPPLIVLALVLATAAGVLAVLGIARLRRR' A
#
# COMPACT_ATOMS: atom_id res chain seq x y z
N MET A 1 -17.43 -6.81 23.98
CA MET A 1 -16.53 -6.75 22.81
C MET A 1 -16.99 -7.75 21.74
N ASN A 2 -17.41 -7.29 20.56
CA ASN A 2 -17.75 -8.19 19.46
C ASN A 2 -16.45 -8.81 18.90
N ARG A 3 -16.18 -10.10 19.19
CA ARG A 3 -14.98 -10.80 18.67
C ARG A 3 -14.84 -10.65 17.14
N ARG A 4 -15.96 -10.67 16.41
CA ARG A 4 -15.98 -10.45 14.95
C ARG A 4 -15.50 -9.06 14.53
N ALA A 5 -15.91 -8.01 15.24
CA ALA A 5 -15.48 -6.64 14.95
C ALA A 5 -13.98 -6.44 15.25
N LEU A 6 -13.48 -7.08 16.33
CA LEU A 6 -12.05 -7.09 16.63
C LEU A 6 -11.25 -7.76 15.52
N VAL A 7 -11.69 -8.93 15.04
CA VAL A 7 -11.02 -9.66 13.95
C VAL A 7 -10.98 -8.84 12.66
N GLU A 8 -12.08 -8.15 12.30
CA GLU A 8 -12.12 -7.27 11.12
C GLU A 8 -11.13 -6.10 11.24
N LEU A 9 -11.04 -5.48 12.41
CA LEU A 9 -10.09 -4.40 12.67
C LEU A 9 -8.64 -4.87 12.60
N VAL A 10 -8.34 -6.05 13.15
CA VAL A 10 -7.00 -6.64 13.07
C VAL A 10 -6.63 -6.96 11.63
N LEU A 11 -7.54 -7.58 10.87
CA LEU A 11 -7.31 -7.85 9.44
C LEU A 11 -7.14 -6.56 8.63
N ALA A 12 -7.93 -5.53 8.92
CA ALA A 12 -7.79 -4.21 8.29
C ALA A 12 -6.39 -3.64 8.54
N PHE A 13 -5.91 -3.72 9.78
CA PHE A 13 -4.59 -3.25 10.16
C PHE A 13 -3.47 -4.02 9.43
N VAL A 14 -3.54 -5.35 9.40
CA VAL A 14 -2.58 -6.19 8.69
C VAL A 14 -2.55 -5.86 7.19
N ALA A 15 -3.73 -5.69 6.56
CA ALA A 15 -3.81 -5.29 5.16
C ALA A 15 -3.18 -3.92 4.92
N LEU A 16 -3.39 -2.97 5.82
CA LEU A 16 -2.83 -1.62 5.73
C LEU A 16 -1.29 -1.65 5.83
N VAL A 17 -0.74 -2.46 6.74
CA VAL A 17 0.72 -2.68 6.83
C VAL A 17 1.25 -3.28 5.53
N GLY A 18 0.60 -4.31 4.98
CA GLY A 18 1.00 -4.91 3.71
C GLY A 18 0.95 -3.93 2.52
N CYS A 19 -0.05 -3.03 2.50
CA CYS A 19 -0.15 -1.97 1.52
C CYS A 19 1.07 -1.04 1.57
N VAL A 20 1.44 -0.56 2.77
CA VAL A 20 2.58 0.34 2.96
C VAL A 20 3.89 -0.34 2.55
N LEU A 21 4.08 -1.61 2.93
CA LEU A 21 5.27 -2.37 2.53
C LEU A 21 5.35 -2.57 1.02
N SER A 22 4.24 -2.91 0.37
CA SER A 22 4.17 -3.10 -1.09
C SER A 22 4.42 -1.80 -1.85
N TRP A 23 3.91 -0.68 -1.35
CA TRP A 23 4.15 0.63 -1.95
C TRP A 23 5.62 1.03 -1.86
N GLN A 24 6.25 0.82 -0.70
CA GLN A 24 7.67 1.15 -0.51
C GLN A 24 8.59 0.28 -1.36
N SER A 25 8.28 -1.01 -1.53
CA SER A 25 9.07 -1.90 -2.38
C SER A 25 8.79 -1.75 -3.88
N ALA A 26 7.75 -1.01 -4.27
CA ALA A 26 7.39 -0.85 -5.66
C ALA A 26 8.34 0.09 -6.43
N GLY A 27 8.97 1.06 -5.77
CA GLY A 27 9.85 2.04 -6.42
C GLY A 27 11.32 1.67 -6.29
N GLU A 28 11.98 1.45 -7.41
CA GLU A 28 13.45 1.38 -7.48
C GLU A 28 13.98 2.65 -8.15
N THR A 29 14.93 3.33 -7.50
CA THR A 29 15.59 4.50 -8.08
C THR A 29 16.63 4.03 -9.10
N ALA A 30 16.31 4.14 -10.39
CA ALA A 30 17.25 3.85 -11.45
C ALA A 30 17.83 5.17 -11.98
N GLN A 31 19.16 5.31 -11.94
CA GLN A 31 19.80 6.44 -12.62
C GLN A 31 19.73 6.20 -14.12
N ALA A 32 19.08 7.12 -14.84
CA ALA A 32 19.14 7.10 -16.30
C ALA A 32 20.54 7.54 -16.73
N ALA A 33 21.18 6.74 -17.60
CA ALA A 33 22.46 7.09 -18.18
C ALA A 33 22.31 8.38 -19.02
N PRO A 34 23.22 9.36 -18.89
CA PRO A 34 23.18 10.58 -19.70
C PRO A 34 23.23 10.26 -21.20
N ILE A 35 22.37 10.90 -21.99
CA ILE A 35 22.33 10.72 -23.45
C ILE A 35 23.37 11.59 -24.18
N THR A 36 23.98 12.57 -23.50
CA THR A 36 25.01 13.48 -24.03
C THR A 36 26.05 13.81 -22.96
N ASP A 37 27.32 13.96 -23.33
CA ASP A 37 28.40 14.35 -22.43
C ASP A 37 28.14 15.75 -21.81
N GLY A 38 28.08 15.81 -20.47
CA GLY A 38 27.90 17.07 -19.71
C GLY A 38 26.49 17.33 -19.16
N GLU A 39 25.52 16.45 -19.42
CA GLU A 39 24.16 16.57 -18.89
C GLU A 39 24.07 16.05 -17.43
N PRO A 40 23.45 16.79 -16.49
CA PRO A 40 23.27 16.29 -15.13
C PRO A 40 22.40 15.03 -15.13
N SER A 41 22.82 14.01 -14.40
CA SER A 41 22.11 12.73 -14.31
C SER A 41 20.65 12.95 -13.91
N THR A 42 19.74 12.43 -14.74
CA THR A 42 18.30 12.49 -14.47
C THR A 42 17.91 11.28 -13.62
N THR A 43 17.45 11.54 -12.39
CA THR A 43 16.93 10.51 -11.48
C THR A 43 15.55 10.07 -11.96
N SER A 44 15.41 8.83 -12.42
CA SER A 44 14.12 8.24 -12.77
C SER A 44 13.72 7.18 -11.74
N VAL A 45 12.44 7.15 -11.36
CA VAL A 45 11.92 6.10 -10.48
C VAL A 45 11.24 5.06 -11.37
N VAL A 46 11.77 3.85 -11.38
CA VAL A 46 11.17 2.71 -12.06
C VAL A 46 10.26 2.01 -11.07
N TYR A 47 8.97 1.96 -11.39
CA TYR A 47 7.99 1.26 -10.57
C TYR A 47 7.80 -0.17 -11.06
N TYR A 48 7.80 -1.13 -10.15
CA TYR A 48 7.38 -2.50 -10.42
C TYR A 48 5.84 -2.60 -10.34
N PRO A 49 5.13 -2.69 -11.48
CA PRO A 49 3.67 -2.53 -11.51
C PRO A 49 2.89 -3.53 -10.63
N PRO A 50 3.28 -4.82 -10.53
CA PRO A 50 2.57 -5.77 -9.67
C PRO A 50 2.52 -5.38 -8.19
N LEU A 51 3.57 -4.76 -7.65
CA LEU A 51 3.59 -4.30 -6.25
C LEU A 51 2.67 -3.10 -6.04
N ILE A 52 2.54 -2.21 -7.02
CA ILE A 52 1.56 -1.11 -6.99
C ILE A 52 0.13 -1.67 -6.96
N VAL A 53 -0.17 -2.64 -7.83
CA VAL A 53 -1.50 -3.28 -7.86
C VAL A 53 -1.79 -3.96 -6.52
N LEU A 54 -0.82 -4.70 -5.97
CA LEU A 54 -0.96 -5.34 -4.66
C LEU A 54 -1.24 -4.32 -3.55
N ALA A 55 -0.52 -3.19 -3.53
CA ALA A 55 -0.74 -2.11 -2.58
C ALA A 55 -2.17 -1.56 -2.67
N LEU A 56 -2.67 -1.28 -3.88
CA LEU A 56 -4.03 -0.75 -4.08
C LEU A 56 -5.13 -1.74 -3.67
N VAL A 57 -4.94 -3.04 -3.95
CA VAL A 57 -5.87 -4.09 -3.50
C VAL A 57 -5.91 -4.17 -1.98
N LEU A 58 -4.74 -4.15 -1.33
CA LEU A 58 -4.63 -4.17 0.13
C LEU A 58 -5.24 -2.92 0.77
N ALA A 59 -5.02 -1.73 0.19
CA ALA A 59 -5.65 -0.48 0.63
C ALA A 59 -7.19 -0.57 0.58
N THR A 60 -7.73 -1.12 -0.51
CA THR A 60 -9.17 -1.30 -0.69
C THR A 60 -9.72 -2.27 0.35
N ALA A 61 -9.08 -3.42 0.54
CA ALA A 61 -9.47 -4.41 1.54
C ALA A 61 -9.42 -3.82 2.96
N ALA A 62 -8.37 -3.08 3.31
CA ALA A 62 -8.22 -2.40 4.59
C ALA A 62 -9.36 -1.41 4.84
N GLY A 63 -9.70 -0.58 3.84
CA GLY A 63 -10.80 0.38 3.91
C GLY A 63 -12.15 -0.30 4.17
N VAL A 64 -12.48 -1.35 3.42
CA VAL A 64 -13.73 -2.10 3.58
C VAL A 64 -13.83 -2.74 4.97
N LEU A 65 -12.77 -3.44 5.41
CA LEU A 65 -12.75 -4.12 6.70
C LEU A 65 -12.84 -3.12 7.87
N ALA A 66 -12.16 -1.98 7.77
CA ALA A 66 -12.25 -0.92 8.77
C ALA A 66 -13.69 -0.38 8.88
N VAL A 67 -14.34 -0.07 7.76
CA VAL A 67 -15.74 0.40 7.75
C VAL A 67 -16.68 -0.62 8.38
N LEU A 68 -16.56 -1.90 8.02
CA LEU A 68 -17.40 -2.96 8.57
C LEU A 68 -17.18 -3.16 10.07
N GLY A 69 -15.91 -3.19 10.51
CA GLY A 69 -15.54 -3.33 11.91
C GLY A 69 -16.07 -2.18 12.76
N ILE A 70 -15.87 -0.93 12.30
CA ILE A 70 -16.36 0.28 12.98
C ILE A 70 -17.89 0.29 13.01
N ALA A 71 -18.56 -0.01 11.89
CA ALA A 71 -20.03 -0.04 11.84
C ALA A 71 -20.62 -1.07 12.83
N ARG A 72 -20.00 -2.25 12.95
CA ARG A 72 -20.42 -3.27 13.93
C ARG A 72 -20.11 -2.89 15.38
N LEU A 73 -19.07 -2.10 15.61
CA LEU A 73 -18.78 -1.58 16.94
C LEU A 73 -19.80 -0.50 17.35
N ARG A 74 -20.19 0.38 16.41
CA ARG A 74 -21.20 1.44 16.63
C ARG A 74 -22.62 0.93 16.78
N ARG A 75 -22.97 -0.22 16.20
CA ARG A 75 -24.30 -0.84 16.33
C ARG A 75 -24.51 -1.55 17.67
N ARG A 76 -23.47 -1.66 18.50
CA ARG A 76 -23.51 -2.33 19.79
C ARG A 76 -23.35 -1.34 20.92
#